data_AF-A0A068YYG5-F1
#
_entry.id   AF-A0A068YYG5-F1
#
_cell.length_a   1.000
_cell.length_b   1.000
_cell.length_c   1.000
_cell.angle_alpha   90.00
_cell.angle_beta   90.00
_cell.angle_gamma   90.00
#
_symmetry.space_group_name_H-M   'P 1'
#
loop_
_entity.id
_entity.type
_entity.pdbx_description
1 polymer ?
#
loop_
_entity_poly.entity_id
_entity_poly.type
_entity_poly.pdbx_seq_one_letter_code
_entity_poly.pdbx_strand_id
1 'polypeptide(L)'
;MLIDIANDNSVFIDRSVKNVYPTICEAVLRVALVIFVFLRILRASIIPIITIPVSLIGTFALMALAGFTINTLTLLALVLAIGLVVDDAIVMLENIFRHIEEGMDPFSAGIKGAREIGFAIITMTATLVAV
;
A
#
# COMPACT_ATOMS: atom_id res chain seq x y z
N MET A 1 -34.20 23.40 31.97
CA MET A 1 -33.75 23.94 30.67
C MET A 1 -32.55 23.08 30.27
N LEU A 2 -32.76 22.10 29.39
CA LEU A 2 -31.67 21.24 28.90
C LEU A 2 -30.95 22.04 27.82
N ILE A 3 -29.69 22.39 28.07
CA ILE A 3 -28.82 23.03 27.08
C ILE A 3 -28.50 21.96 26.06
N ASP A 4 -29.00 22.12 24.84
CA ASP A 4 -28.74 21.23 23.72
C ASP A 4 -27.65 21.82 22.83
N ILE A 5 -26.82 20.97 22.24
CA ILE A 5 -25.65 21.41 21.47
C ILE A 5 -26.12 21.87 20.08
N ALA A 6 -26.15 23.18 19.86
CA ALA A 6 -26.60 23.76 18.59
C ALA A 6 -25.64 23.50 17.41
N ASN A 7 -24.34 23.37 17.67
CA ASN A 7 -23.33 23.07 16.66
C ASN A 7 -22.18 22.27 17.26
N ASP A 8 -21.88 21.12 16.68
CA ASP A 8 -20.73 20.28 17.05
C ASP A 8 -19.96 19.84 15.81
N ASN A 9 -18.84 20.51 15.55
CA ASN A 9 -17.95 20.20 14.44
C ASN A 9 -17.24 18.84 14.61
N SER A 10 -17.16 18.30 15.84
CA SER A 10 -16.56 16.99 16.08
C SER A 10 -17.38 15.87 15.44
N VAL A 11 -18.71 16.01 15.37
CA VAL A 11 -19.61 15.07 14.69
C VAL A 11 -19.33 15.02 13.19
N PHE A 12 -19.02 16.17 12.57
CA PHE A 12 -18.66 16.23 11.16
C PHE A 12 -17.28 15.59 10.90
N ILE A 13 -16.30 15.84 11.76
CA ILE A 13 -14.96 15.26 11.67
C ILE A 13 -15.02 13.74 11.87
N ASP A 14 -15.74 13.26 12.89
CA ASP A 14 -15.93 11.83 13.17
C ASP A 14 -16.61 11.12 11.99
N ARG A 15 -17.66 11.71 11.41
CA ARG A 15 -18.30 11.16 10.20
C ARG A 15 -17.36 11.14 9.01
N SER A 16 -16.58 12.20 8.79
CA SER A 16 -15.61 12.27 7.69
C SER A 16 -14.55 11.19 7.82
N VAL A 17 -13.99 11.00 9.02
CA VAL A 17 -13.00 9.95 9.31
C VAL A 17 -13.62 8.55 9.18
N LYS A 18 -14.83 8.33 9.74
CA LYS A 18 -15.56 7.07 9.61
C LYS A 18 -15.84 6.67 8.18
N ASN A 19 -16.09 7.61 7.28
CA ASN A 19 -16.33 7.34 5.86
C ASN A 19 -15.05 6.92 5.10
N VAL A 20 -13.86 7.27 5.58
CA VAL A 20 -12.61 6.88 4.90
C VAL A 20 -12.23 5.43 5.19
N TYR A 21 -12.53 4.90 6.37
CA TYR A 21 -12.28 3.48 6.70
C TYR A 21 -12.89 2.47 5.71
N PRO A 22 -14.20 2.52 5.38
CA PRO A 22 -14.76 1.61 4.38
C PRO A 22 -14.18 1.87 2.99
N THR A 23 -13.86 3.12 2.66
CA THR A 23 -13.21 3.48 1.39
C THR A 23 -11.82 2.82 1.26
N ILE A 24 -11.02 2.83 2.32
CA ILE A 24 -9.72 2.13 2.37
C ILE A 24 -9.94 0.62 2.20
N CYS A 25 -10.94 0.04 2.88
CA CYS A 25 -11.24 -1.38 2.79
C CYS A 25 -11.65 -1.78 1.36
N GLU A 26 -12.53 -1.02 0.73
CA GLU A 26 -12.90 -1.20 -0.68
C GLU A 26 -11.71 -1.05 -1.62
N ALA A 27 -10.82 -0.08 -1.38
CA ALA A 27 -9.62 0.13 -2.18
C ALA A 27 -8.67 -1.06 -2.10
N VAL A 28 -8.36 -1.54 -0.89
CA VAL A 28 -7.52 -2.73 -0.66
C VAL A 28 -8.13 -3.95 -1.33
N LEU A 29 -9.45 -4.14 -1.22
CA LEU A 29 -10.15 -5.25 -1.87
C LEU A 29 -10.04 -5.19 -3.39
N ARG A 30 -10.26 -4.01 -4.00
CA ARG A 30 -10.12 -3.81 -5.45
C ARG A 30 -8.69 -4.08 -5.93
N VAL A 31 -7.69 -3.58 -5.19
CA VAL A 31 -6.28 -3.82 -5.48
C VAL A 31 -5.95 -5.31 -5.42
N ALA A 32 -6.36 -6.00 -4.35
CA ALA A 32 -6.14 -7.45 -4.20
C ALA A 32 -6.80 -8.26 -5.34
N LEU A 33 -8.00 -7.86 -5.77
CA LEU A 33 -8.71 -8.49 -6.89
C LEU A 33 -7.93 -8.32 -8.20
N VAL A 34 -7.47 -7.11 -8.50
CA VAL A 34 -6.69 -6.82 -9.71
C VAL A 34 -5.38 -7.64 -9.71
N ILE A 35 -4.64 -7.66 -8.60
CA ILE A 35 -3.42 -8.47 -8.46
C ILE A 35 -3.69 -9.95 -8.76
N PHE A 36 -4.75 -10.49 -8.17
CA PHE A 36 -5.14 -11.88 -8.37
C PHE A 36 -5.45 -12.19 -9.84
N VAL A 37 -6.14 -11.28 -10.53
CA VAL A 37 -6.46 -11.44 -11.96
C VAL A 37 -5.21 -11.41 -12.84
N PHE A 38 -4.26 -10.51 -12.56
CA PHE A 38 -3.04 -10.37 -13.36
C PHE A 38 -2.06 -11.52 -13.16
N LEU A 39 -1.79 -11.91 -11.91
CA LEU A 39 -0.78 -12.94 -11.62
C LEU A 39 -1.27 -14.36 -11.84
N ARG A 40 -2.59 -14.62 -11.79
CA ARG A 40 -3.27 -15.94 -11.98
C ARG A 40 -2.77 -17.09 -11.07
N ILE A 41 -1.75 -16.85 -10.25
CA ILE A 41 -1.15 -17.79 -9.31
C ILE A 41 -1.39 -17.26 -7.89
N LEU A 42 -2.17 -18.01 -7.12
CA LEU A 42 -2.52 -17.64 -5.73
C LEU A 42 -1.30 -17.41 -4.86
N ARG A 43 -0.28 -18.29 -4.97
CA ARG A 43 0.94 -18.21 -4.16
C ARG A 43 1.74 -16.93 -4.42
N ALA A 44 1.76 -16.49 -5.68
CA ALA A 44 2.44 -15.27 -6.12
C ALA A 44 1.72 -14.02 -5.62
N SER A 45 0.39 -14.04 -5.71
CA SER A 45 -0.49 -12.92 -5.36
C SER A 45 -0.47 -12.56 -3.87
N ILE A 46 -0.11 -13.51 -3.00
CA ILE A 46 -0.01 -13.27 -1.55
C ILE A 46 1.10 -12.27 -1.20
N ILE A 47 2.20 -12.27 -1.96
CA ILE A 47 3.36 -11.44 -1.63
C ILE A 47 3.00 -9.94 -1.66
N PRO A 48 2.41 -9.39 -2.74
CA PRO A 48 1.93 -7.99 -2.76
C PRO A 48 0.84 -7.69 -1.73
N ILE A 49 -0.05 -8.65 -1.45
CA ILE A 49 -1.16 -8.46 -0.50
C ILE A 49 -0.62 -8.26 0.92
N ILE A 50 0.43 -8.98 1.31
CA ILE A 50 1.09 -8.82 2.63
C ILE A 50 1.86 -7.51 2.71
N THR A 51 2.31 -6.94 1.59
CA THR A 51 3.03 -5.66 1.59
C THR A 51 2.15 -4.50 2.07
N ILE A 52 0.84 -4.53 1.78
CA ILE A 52 -0.12 -3.50 2.19
C ILE A 52 -0.15 -3.30 3.72
N PRO A 53 -0.48 -4.31 4.56
CA PRO A 53 -0.54 -4.13 6.01
C PRO A 53 0.83 -3.80 6.61
N VAL A 54 1.92 -4.39 6.10
CA VAL A 54 3.27 -4.11 6.58
C VAL A 54 3.63 -2.64 6.37
N SER A 55 3.37 -2.11 5.17
CA SER A 55 3.64 -0.71 4.85
C SER A 55 2.75 0.25 5.65
N LEU A 56 1.46 -0.05 5.82
CA LEU A 56 0.56 0.77 6.64
C LEU A 56 1.02 0.84 8.11
N ILE A 57 1.39 -0.30 8.71
CA ILE A 57 1.91 -0.33 10.09
C ILE A 57 3.20 0.49 10.18
N GLY A 58 4.10 0.35 9.21
CA GLY A 58 5.34 1.14 9.13
C GLY A 58 5.07 2.64 9.04
N THR A 59 4.14 3.05 8.17
CA THR A 59 3.75 4.46 8.02
C THR A 59 3.15 5.01 9.32
N PHE A 60 2.25 4.28 9.98
CA PHE A 60 1.68 4.72 11.25
C PHE A 60 2.72 4.82 12.37
N ALA A 61 3.70 3.91 12.41
CA ALA A 61 4.80 3.98 13.37
C ALA A 61 5.66 5.24 13.15
N LEU A 62 6.04 5.53 11.90
CA LEU A 62 6.80 6.74 11.57
C LEU A 62 6.00 8.02 11.82
N MET A 63 4.70 8.02 11.50
CA MET A 63 3.81 9.13 11.80
C MET A 63 3.75 9.41 13.31
N ALA A 64 3.61 8.37 14.13
CA ALA A 64 3.60 8.50 15.58
C ALA A 64 4.92 9.06 16.12
N LEU A 65 6.06 8.60 15.59
CA LEU A 65 7.39 9.10 15.97
C LEU A 65 7.61 10.57 15.57
N ALA A 66 7.10 10.99 14.43
CA ALA A 66 7.18 12.36 13.94
C ALA A 66 6.09 13.29 14.51
N GLY A 67 5.18 12.78 15.35
CA GLY A 67 4.11 13.58 15.98
C GLY A 67 2.96 13.96 15.03
N PHE A 68 2.79 13.24 13.91
CA PHE A 68 1.65 13.45 13.01
C PHE A 68 0.35 12.90 13.60
N THR A 69 -0.76 13.56 13.28
CA THR A 69 -2.11 13.14 13.68
C THR A 69 -2.83 12.43 12.55
N ILE A 70 -3.75 11.53 12.89
CA ILE A 70 -4.64 10.92 11.92
C ILE A 70 -5.80 11.87 11.65
N ASN A 71 -5.94 12.28 10.40
CA ASN A 71 -7.03 13.12 9.91
C ASN A 71 -7.41 12.73 8.47
N THR A 72 -8.41 13.41 7.91
CA THR A 72 -8.90 13.10 6.56
C THR A 72 -7.81 13.20 5.49
N LEU A 73 -6.88 14.15 5.58
CA LEU A 73 -5.78 14.29 4.61
C LEU A 73 -4.80 13.14 4.71
N THR A 74 -4.41 12.75 5.93
CA THR A 74 -3.49 11.61 6.11
C THR A 74 -4.14 10.31 5.67
N LEU A 75 -5.44 10.12 5.92
CA LEU A 75 -6.16 8.93 5.47
C LEU A 75 -6.29 8.89 3.94
N LEU A 76 -6.53 10.04 3.29
CA LEU A 76 -6.55 10.11 1.82
C LEU A 76 -5.16 9.85 1.21
N ALA A 77 -4.10 10.36 1.83
CA ALA A 77 -2.73 10.04 1.45
C ALA A 77 -2.42 8.54 1.58
N LEU A 78 -2.89 7.88 2.65
CA LEU A 78 -2.75 6.44 2.83
C LEU A 78 -3.48 5.65 1.74
N VAL A 79 -4.68 6.07 1.31
CA VAL A 79 -5.40 5.44 0.18
C VAL A 79 -4.54 5.46 -1.10
N LEU A 80 -3.91 6.59 -1.41
CA LEU A 80 -3.05 6.72 -2.58
C LEU A 80 -1.76 5.90 -2.43
N ALA A 81 -1.15 5.93 -1.24
CA ALA A 81 0.09 5.22 -0.95
C ALA A 81 -0.04 3.70 -1.10
N ILE A 82 -1.21 3.12 -0.81
CA ILE A 82 -1.45 1.68 -1.00
C ILE A 82 -1.20 1.26 -2.45
N GLY A 83 -1.68 2.05 -3.43
CA GLY A 83 -1.47 1.75 -4.85
C GLY A 83 0.01 1.83 -5.25
N LEU A 84 0.71 2.83 -4.73
CA LEU A 84 2.12 3.08 -5.01
C LEU A 84 3.03 1.97 -4.47
N VAL A 85 2.82 1.55 -3.22
CA VAL A 85 3.63 0.51 -2.57
C VAL A 85 3.46 -0.85 -3.24
N VAL A 86 2.24 -1.15 -3.68
CA VAL A 86 1.91 -2.43 -4.29
C VAL A 86 2.54 -2.57 -5.68
N ASP A 87 2.67 -1.48 -6.43
CA ASP A 87 3.27 -1.47 -7.77
C ASP A 87 4.72 -2.00 -7.73
N ASP A 88 5.55 -1.49 -6.81
CA ASP A 88 6.94 -1.96 -6.63
C ASP A 88 7.01 -3.47 -6.33
N ALA A 89 6.09 -3.97 -5.50
CA ALA A 89 6.02 -5.38 -5.15
C ALA A 89 5.59 -6.25 -6.35
N ILE A 90 4.66 -5.76 -7.17
CA ILE A 90 4.21 -6.45 -8.39
C ILE A 90 5.35 -6.51 -9.41
N VAL A 91 5.99 -5.38 -9.72
CA VAL A 91 7.05 -5.30 -10.73
C VAL A 91 8.24 -6.21 -10.37
N MET A 92 8.66 -6.22 -9.10
CA MET A 92 9.71 -7.13 -8.65
C MET A 92 9.30 -8.59 -8.78
N LEU A 93 8.08 -8.93 -8.38
CA LEU A 93 7.59 -10.30 -8.40
C LEU A 93 7.38 -10.81 -9.83
N GLU A 94 6.84 -10.00 -10.74
CA GLU A 94 6.69 -10.33 -12.16
C GLU A 94 8.04 -10.65 -12.79
N ASN A 95 9.07 -9.86 -12.46
CA ASN A 95 10.42 -10.12 -12.97
C ASN A 95 11.03 -11.41 -12.41
N ILE A 96 10.78 -11.74 -11.14
CA ILE A 96 11.20 -13.02 -10.57
C ILE A 96 10.46 -14.17 -11.25
N PHE A 97 9.15 -14.06 -11.45
CA PHE A 97 8.34 -15.10 -12.10
C PHE A 97 8.75 -15.33 -13.54
N ARG A 98 9.05 -14.27 -14.30
CA ARG A 98 9.60 -14.37 -15.66
C ARG A 98 10.84 -15.28 -15.71
N HIS A 99 11.75 -15.13 -14.76
CA HIS A 99 12.95 -15.98 -14.69
C HIS A 99 12.64 -17.43 -14.28
N ILE A 100 11.65 -17.64 -13.42
CA ILE A 100 11.20 -19.00 -13.06
C ILE A 100 10.60 -19.70 -14.27
N GLU A 101 9.82 -18.98 -15.10
CA GLU A 101 9.27 -19.51 -16.36
C GLU A 101 10.36 -19.80 -17.41
N GLU A 102 11.45 -19.03 -17.40
CA GLU A 102 12.66 -19.31 -18.19
C GLU A 102 13.47 -20.53 -17.67
N GLY A 103 13.04 -21.17 -16.58
CA GLY A 103 13.62 -22.41 -16.04
C GLY A 103 14.63 -22.22 -14.91
N MET A 104 14.77 -21.02 -14.34
CA MET A 104 15.60 -20.81 -13.14
C MET A 104 14.91 -21.31 -11.87
N ASP A 105 15.72 -21.76 -10.92
CA ASP A 105 15.25 -22.06 -9.56
C ASP A 105 14.72 -20.78 -8.89
N PRO A 106 13.66 -20.86 -8.06
CA PRO A 106 13.05 -19.70 -7.40
C PRO A 106 14.03 -18.84 -6.58
N PHE A 107 15.03 -19.45 -5.94
CA PHE A 107 16.01 -18.72 -5.13
C PHE A 107 16.97 -17.90 -6.02
N SER A 108 17.52 -18.54 -7.06
CA SER A 108 18.38 -17.85 -8.04
C SER A 108 17.60 -16.79 -8.82
N ALA A 109 16.35 -17.08 -9.20
CA ALA A 109 15.45 -16.13 -9.84
C ALA A 109 15.17 -14.92 -8.94
N GLY A 110 15.00 -15.13 -7.64
CA GLY A 110 14.86 -14.07 -6.64
C GLY A 110 16.07 -13.13 -6.60
N ILE A 111 17.28 -13.70 -6.53
CA ILE A 111 18.52 -12.90 -6.51
C ILE A 111 18.73 -12.15 -7.83
N LYS A 112 18.53 -12.82 -8.97
CA LYS A 112 18.70 -12.22 -10.29
C LYS A 112 17.67 -11.12 -10.52
N GLY A 113 16.40 -11.41 -10.25
CA GLY A 113 15.31 -10.45 -10.41
C GLY A 113 15.50 -9.20 -9.54
N ALA A 114 15.94 -9.37 -8.30
CA ALA A 114 16.26 -8.26 -7.41
C ALA A 114 17.45 -7.42 -7.91
N ARG A 115 18.46 -8.03 -8.51
CA ARG A 115 19.61 -7.29 -9.09
C ARG A 115 19.25 -6.46 -10.32
N GLU A 116 18.33 -6.95 -11.14
CA GLU A 116 17.91 -6.24 -12.35
C GLU A 116 17.03 -5.03 -12.05
N ILE A 117 16.08 -5.17 -11.11
CA ILE A 117 15.07 -4.15 -10.84
C ILE A 117 15.37 -3.32 -9.59
N GLY A 118 16.22 -3.80 -8.68
CA GLY A 118 16.47 -3.13 -7.40
C GLY A 118 16.93 -1.67 -7.55
N PHE A 119 17.80 -1.38 -8.52
CA PHE A 119 18.23 0.00 -8.78
C PHE A 119 17.08 0.88 -9.31
N ALA A 120 16.20 0.34 -10.15
CA ALA A 120 15.05 1.05 -10.67
C ALA A 120 14.06 1.41 -9.55
N ILE A 121 13.73 0.47 -8.67
CA ILE A 121 12.83 0.71 -7.52
C ILE A 121 13.40 1.79 -6.61
N ILE A 122 14.68 1.69 -6.23
CA ILE A 122 15.33 2.70 -5.38
C ILE A 122 15.25 4.09 -6.02
N THR A 123 15.47 4.18 -7.32
CA THR A 123 15.43 5.45 -8.06
C THR A 123 14.00 6.02 -8.13
N MET A 124 12.99 5.17 -8.35
CA MET A 124 11.59 5.58 -8.33
C MET A 124 11.18 6.09 -6.96
N THR A 125 11.52 5.36 -5.88
CA THR A 125 11.27 5.81 -4.52
C THR A 125 11.97 7.14 -4.22
N ALA A 126 13.23 7.32 -4.63
CA ALA A 126 13.96 8.57 -4.44
C ALA A 126 13.30 9.74 -5.18
N THR A 127 12.76 9.49 -6.38
CA THR A 127 12.05 10.49 -7.18
C THR A 127 10.73 10.91 -6.51
N LEU A 128 9.99 9.96 -5.94
CA LEU A 128 8.78 10.24 -5.16
C LEU A 128 9.04 11.05 -3.89
N VAL A 129 10.23 10.93 -3.31
CA VAL A 129 10.63 11.75 -2.16
C VAL A 129 11.07 13.16 -2.60
N ALA A 130 11.59 13.29 -3.82
CA ALA A 130 12.17 14.54 -4.32
C ALA A 130 11.12 15.53 -4.88
N VAL A 131 9.94 15.05 -5.31
CA VAL A 131 8.87 15.83 -5.93
C VAL A 131 7.67 15.94 -4.99
#